data_AF-A0A957IG66-F1
#
_entry.id   AF-A0A957IG66-F1
#
_cell.length_a   1.000
_cell.length_b   1.000
_cell.length_c   1.000
_cell.angle_alpha   90.00
_cell.angle_beta   90.00
_cell.angle_gamma   90.00
#
_symmetry.space_group_name_H-M   'P 1'
#
loop_
_entity.id
_entity.type
_entity.pdbx_description
1 polymer ?
#
loop_
_entity_poly.entity_id
_entity_poly.type
_entity_poly.pdbx_seq_one_letter_code
_entity_poly.pdbx_strand_id
1 'polypeptide(L)' 'MIADTQTLDRLFGEAKHLSAEYRLRLVQRIIQTLVSSSPLQEPQPLRFGEFGGDEAAMSTMEDFAIAEWRPTDEELDGA' A
#
# COMPACT_ATOMS: atom_id res chain seq x y z
N MET A 1 20.61 -0.24 14.05
CA MET A 1 21.15 -1.61 14.11
C MET A 1 20.36 -2.46 13.15
N ILE A 2 20.98 -2.96 12.08
CA ILE A 2 20.32 -3.90 11.16
C ILE A 2 20.37 -5.25 11.87
N ALA A 3 19.22 -5.82 12.22
CA ALA A 3 19.17 -7.10 12.91
C ALA A 3 19.84 -8.18 12.03
N ASP A 4 20.73 -8.96 12.61
CA ASP A 4 21.38 -10.08 11.94
C ASP A 4 20.32 -11.13 11.56
N THR A 5 20.41 -11.66 10.34
CA THR A 5 19.58 -12.75 9.80
C THR A 5 19.46 -13.94 10.77
N GLN A 6 20.53 -14.27 11.49
CA GLN A 6 20.53 -15.35 12.49
C GLN A 6 19.61 -15.07 13.69
N THR A 7 19.44 -13.79 14.03
CA THR A 7 18.55 -13.36 15.13
C THR A 7 17.09 -13.48 14.72
N LEU A 8 16.77 -13.21 13.45
CA LEU A 8 15.42 -13.36 12.91
C LEU A 8 14.98 -14.83 12.87
N ASP A 9 15.85 -15.73 12.39
CA ASP A 9 15.54 -17.16 12.34
C ASP A 9 15.27 -17.76 13.72
N ARG A 10 16.02 -17.31 14.73
CA ARG A 10 15.78 -17.70 16.12
C ARG A 10 14.42 -17.21 16.63
N LEU A 11 14.08 -15.93 16.39
CA LEU A 11 12.78 -15.37 16.75
C LEU A 11 11.62 -16.09 16.08
N PHE A 12 11.76 -16.49 14.81
CA PHE A 12 10.76 -17.30 14.12
C PHE A 12 10.63 -18.70 14.71
N GLY A 13 11.76 -19.31 15.11
CA GLY A 13 11.77 -20.57 15.84
C GLY A 13 11.00 -20.48 17.16
N GLU A 14 11.27 -19.46 17.96
CA GLU A 14 10.60 -19.22 19.24
C GLU A 14 9.10 -18.92 19.04
N ALA A 15 8.73 -18.14 18.02
CA ALA A 15 7.35 -17.83 17.69
C ALA A 15 6.50 -19.05 17.32
N LYS A 16 7.11 -20.09 16.71
CA LYS A 16 6.40 -21.34 16.37
C LYS A 16 5.95 -22.12 17.61
N HIS A 17 6.67 -22.02 18.72
CA HIS A 17 6.39 -22.71 19.98
C HIS A 17 5.35 -21.99 20.85
N LEU A 18 4.99 -20.76 20.49
CA LEU A 18 3.92 -20.03 21.15
C LEU A 18 2.57 -20.71 20.92
N SER A 19 1.68 -20.60 21.92
CA SER A 19 0.28 -21.00 21.77
C SER A 19 -0.40 -20.20 20.66
N ALA A 20 -1.48 -20.74 20.08
CA ALA A 20 -2.23 -20.05 19.02
C ALA A 20 -2.67 -18.64 19.41
N GLU A 21 -3.09 -18.43 20.66
CA GLU A 21 -3.48 -17.13 21.19
C GLU A 21 -2.31 -16.13 21.18
N TYR A 22 -1.14 -16.54 21.66
CA TYR A 22 0.03 -15.67 21.69
C TYR A 22 0.57 -15.36 20.29
N ARG A 23 0.46 -16.30 19.33
CA ARG A 23 0.80 -16.04 17.93
C ARG A 23 -0.10 -14.97 17.32
N LEU A 24 -1.41 -15.03 17.59
CA LEU A 24 -2.35 -14.00 17.12
C LEU A 24 -2.04 -12.62 17.71
N ARG A 25 -1.76 -12.56 19.02
CA ARG A 25 -1.35 -11.29 19.68
C ARG A 25 -0.05 -10.73 19.09
N LEU A 26 0.92 -11.59 18.78
CA LEU A 26 2.18 -11.19 18.15
C LEU A 26 1.94 -10.60 16.75
N VAL A 27 1.14 -11.27 15.91
CA VAL A 27 0.75 -10.77 14.58
C VAL A 27 0.06 -9.41 14.68
N GLN A 28 -0.90 -9.28 15.59
CA GLN A 28 -1.60 -8.01 15.81
C GLN A 28 -0.64 -6.88 16.19
N ARG A 29 0.35 -7.17 17.05
CA ARG A 29 1.34 -6.18 17.46
C ARG A 29 2.26 -5.77 16.31
N ILE A 30 2.69 -6.72 15.49
CA ILE A 30 3.50 -6.46 14.28
C ILE A 30 2.72 -5.55 13.31
N ILE A 31 1.46 -5.87 13.03
CA ILE A 31 0.60 -5.05 12.17
C ILE A 31 0.49 -3.62 12.72
N GLN A 32 0.23 -3.46 14.02
CA GLN A 32 0.17 -2.14 14.66
C GLN A 32 1.48 -1.36 14.48
N THR A 33 2.63 -1.99 14.68
CA THR A 33 3.92 -1.31 14.51
C THR A 33 4.21 -0.90 13.06
N LEU A 34 3.79 -1.72 12.09
CA LEU A 34 3.98 -1.41 10.67
C LEU A 34 3.03 -0.31 10.19
N VAL A 35 1.77 -0.33 10.63
CA VAL A 35 0.75 0.66 10.24
C VAL A 35 1.00 2.01 10.89
N SER A 36 1.48 2.07 12.13
CA SER A 36 1.77 3.34 12.83
C SER A 36 3.07 4.02 12.39
N SER A 37 3.89 3.37 11.56
CA SER A 37 5.19 3.89 11.12
C SER A 37 5.12 4.65 9.79
N SER A 38 4.01 4.57 9.07
CA SER A 38 3.74 5.51 7.98
C SER A 38 3.00 6.70 8.59
N PRO A 39 3.51 7.95 8.48
CA PRO A 39 2.57 9.06 8.55
C PRO A 39 1.50 8.73 7.51
N LEU A 40 0.25 8.65 7.95
CA LEU A 40 -0.89 8.75 7.04
C LEU A 40 -0.73 10.12 6.42
N GLN A 41 0.02 10.19 5.32
CA GLN A 41 0.09 11.35 4.47
C GLN A 41 -1.38 11.55 4.10
N GLU A 42 -1.97 12.64 4.59
CA GLU A 42 -3.35 12.97 4.27
C GLU A 42 -3.50 12.77 2.76
N PRO A 43 -4.54 12.05 2.29
CA PRO A 43 -4.70 11.79 0.87
C PRO A 43 -4.75 13.14 0.15
N GLN A 44 -3.63 13.53 -0.46
CA GLN A 44 -3.56 14.75 -1.23
C GLN A 44 -4.17 14.44 -2.60
N PRO A 45 -5.07 15.30 -3.11
CA PRO A 45 -5.54 15.15 -4.47
C PRO A 45 -4.33 15.20 -5.40
N LEU A 46 -4.23 14.23 -6.31
CA LEU A 46 -3.20 14.22 -7.35
C LEU A 46 -3.27 15.54 -8.11
N ARG A 47 -2.16 16.27 -8.18
CA ARG A 47 -2.09 17.51 -8.96
C ARG A 47 -1.71 17.17 -10.39
N PHE A 48 -2.52 17.63 -11.34
CA PHE A 48 -2.24 17.45 -12.76
C PHE A 48 -0.84 18.01 -13.11
N GLY A 49 -0.01 17.19 -13.75
CA GLY A 49 1.36 17.56 -14.16
C GLY A 49 2.45 17.38 -13.09
N GLU A 50 2.13 16.98 -11.86
CA GLU A 50 3.11 16.83 -10.76
C GLU A 50 4.17 15.75 -11.04
N PHE A 51 3.83 14.73 -11.83
CA PHE A 51 4.72 13.64 -12.23
C PHE A 51 5.09 13.67 -13.71
N GLY A 52 4.81 14.77 -14.41
CA GLY A 52 5.16 14.94 -15.82
C GLY A 52 6.61 15.36 -15.97
N GLY A 53 7.51 14.39 -16.14
CA GLY A 53 8.91 14.61 -16.47
C GLY A 53 9.44 13.51 -17.40
N ASP A 54 10.42 13.85 -18.22
CA ASP A 54 10.95 13.00 -19.32
C ASP A 54 11.48 11.61 -18.89
N GLU A 55 11.61 11.34 -17.58
CA GLU A 55 12.03 10.04 -17.04
C GLU A 55 10.89 9.20 -16.43
N ALA A 56 9.68 9.76 -16.31
CA ALA A 56 8.49 9.03 -15.86
C ALA A 56 7.65 8.66 -17.08
N ALA A 57 7.88 7.47 -17.63
CA ALA A 57 7.04 6.83 -18.65
C ALA A 57 5.67 6.41 -18.10
N MET A 58 5.01 7.26 -17.31
CA MET A 58 3.65 7.05 -16.84
C MET A 58 2.83 8.29 -17.12
N SER A 59 1.89 8.10 -18.06
CA SER A 59 0.80 8.99 -18.40
C SER A 59 1.12 10.07 -19.42
N THR A 60 1.24 9.65 -20.68
CA THR A 60 1.03 10.52 -21.84
C THR A 60 -0.41 11.05 -21.87
N MET A 61 -0.68 12.10 -22.64
CA MET A 61 -2.05 12.59 -22.86
C MET A 61 -2.96 11.48 -23.45
N GLU A 62 -2.39 10.54 -24.18
CA GLU A 62 -3.09 9.37 -24.71
C GLU A 62 -3.57 8.44 -23.59
N ASP A 63 -2.71 8.17 -22.60
CA ASP A 63 -3.08 7.35 -21.44
C ASP A 63 -4.21 8.00 -20.62
N PHE A 64 -4.21 9.32 -20.50
CA PHE A 64 -5.32 10.06 -19.87
C PHE A 64 -6.62 9.95 -20.67
N ALA A 65 -6.56 10.03 -22.00
CA ALA A 65 -7.73 9.87 -22.85
C ALA A 65 -8.32 8.44 -22.78
N ILE A 66 -7.46 7.42 -22.59
CA ILE A 66 -7.89 6.02 -22.41
C ILE A 66 -8.54 5.83 -21.03
N ALA A 67 -8.02 6.48 -19.99
CA ALA A 67 -8.54 6.38 -18.63
C ALA A 67 -9.77 7.28 -18.37
N GLU A 68 -10.08 8.21 -19.27
CA GLU A 68 -11.23 9.10 -19.13
C GLU A 68 -12.52 8.30 -19.29
N TRP A 69 -13.24 8.12 -18.19
CA TRP A 69 -14.57 7.54 -18.23
C TRP A 69 -15.53 8.51 -18.91
N ARG A 70 -16.07 8.11 -20.07
CA ARG A 70 -17.06 8.85 -20.85
C ARG A 70 -18.38 8.08 -20.86
N PRO A 71 -19.12 8.09 -19.74
CA PRO A 71 -20.39 7.38 -19.70
C PRO A 71 -21.36 8.00 -20.71
N THR A 72 -22.21 7.15 -21.30
CA THR A 72 -23.34 7.63 -22.10
C THR A 72 -24.44 8.18 -21.17
N ASP A 73 -25.34 9.00 -21.72
CA ASP A 73 -26.48 9.54 -20.96
C ASP A 73 -27.31 8.40 -20.33
N GLU A 74 -27.44 7.26 -21.01
CA GLU A 74 -28.13 6.07 -20.49
C GLU A 74 -27.40 5.42 -19.28
N GLU A 75 -26.07 5.43 -19.26
CA GLU A 75 -25.25 4.92 -18.15
C GLU A 75 -25.24 5.88 -16.94
N LEU A 76 -25.40 7.18 -17.19
CA LEU A 76 -25.58 8.19 -16.15
C LEU A 76 -26.98 8.12 -15.53
N ASP A 77 -28.00 7.85 -16.34
CA ASP A 77 -29.40 7.79 -15.92
C ASP A 77 -29.81 6.42 -15.33
N GLY A 78 -28.93 5.42 -15.42
CA GLY A 78 -29.01 4.16 -14.65
C GLY A 78 -30.17 3.23 -15.03
N ALA A 79 -30.47 3.09 -16.32
CA ALA A 79 -31.54 2.21 -16.83
C ALA A 79 -31.30 0.71 -16.53
#